data_AF-A0A2N4SL69-F1
#
_entry.id   AF-A0A2N4SL69-F1
#
_cell.length_a   1.000
_cell.length_b   1.000
_cell.length_c   1.000
_cell.angle_alpha   90.00
_cell.angle_beta   90.00
_cell.angle_gamma   90.00
#
_symmetry.space_group_name_H-M   'P 1'
#
loop_
_entity.id
_entity.type
_entity.pdbx_description
1 polymer ?
#
loop_
_entity_poly.entity_id
_entity_poly.type
_entity_poly.pdbx_seq_one_letter_code
_entity_poly.pdbx_strand_id
1 'polypeptide(L)'
;MLKIIRQVDLIRATDPAYGNIQTFLEQLVVEVIAGNYRYFLNEHLINSVAGVNQPEALCWPPLLANERQVSGLFANALSSVCPVSRPEYAILRPGALGKRGKVGADRNGRVDFFATYGKRSLALELKQISISSLGDVAVRRGLAARWKSVQQQSAEALTHLCTDRVSYPHPTSVGLLVVRVSRKVSSKKLPETARAEAAEQMPSVLERVRQSIKPDFLAHYEPPLEMQTSGGWGDNGNEYKVFPGVIFAAVVHGKQPPKKR
;
A
#
# COMPACT_ATOMS: atom_id res chain seq x y z
N MET A 1 -10.39 -12.55 1.13
CA MET A 1 -9.99 -13.07 -0.19
C MET A 1 -9.21 -12.01 -0.97
N LEU A 2 -8.03 -12.34 -1.51
CA LEU A 2 -7.24 -11.46 -2.40
C LEU A 2 -7.57 -11.76 -3.86
N LYS A 3 -7.77 -10.73 -4.68
CA LYS A 3 -7.97 -10.82 -6.13
C LYS A 3 -7.03 -9.86 -6.86
N ILE A 4 -6.27 -10.37 -7.83
CA ILE A 4 -5.51 -9.54 -8.77
C ILE A 4 -6.45 -9.12 -9.91
N ILE A 5 -6.61 -7.82 -10.10
CA ILE A 5 -7.55 -7.21 -11.04
C ILE A 5 -6.82 -6.71 -12.28
N ARG A 6 -5.59 -6.22 -12.11
CA ARG A 6 -4.72 -5.78 -13.21
C ARG A 6 -3.29 -6.20 -12.92
N GLN A 7 -2.66 -6.80 -13.93
CA GLN A 7 -1.26 -7.20 -13.92
C GLN A 7 -0.39 -6.14 -14.59
N VAL A 8 0.88 -6.07 -14.17
CA VAL A 8 1.91 -5.21 -14.77
C VAL A 8 2.22 -5.69 -16.19
N ASP A 9 2.00 -4.82 -17.17
CA ASP A 9 2.26 -5.10 -18.61
C ASP A 9 3.53 -4.40 -19.12
N LEU A 10 4.43 -4.03 -18.21
CA LEU A 10 5.70 -3.39 -18.58
C LEU A 10 6.77 -4.45 -18.83
N ILE A 11 6.99 -4.82 -20.10
CA ILE A 11 7.89 -5.90 -20.57
C ILE A 11 9.22 -5.96 -19.79
N ARG A 12 9.90 -4.82 -19.58
CA ARG A 12 11.19 -4.79 -18.89
C ARG A 12 11.10 -4.93 -17.37
N ALA A 13 9.97 -4.61 -16.77
CA ALA A 13 9.72 -4.84 -15.35
C ALA A 13 9.31 -6.30 -15.09
N THR A 14 8.71 -6.97 -16.06
CA THR A 14 8.30 -8.37 -15.96
C THR A 14 9.36 -9.36 -16.43
N ASP A 15 10.52 -8.89 -16.89
CA ASP A 15 11.65 -9.74 -17.28
C ASP A 15 12.15 -10.61 -16.09
N PRO A 16 11.99 -11.94 -16.16
CA PRO A 16 12.38 -12.85 -15.09
C PRO A 16 13.89 -12.94 -14.88
N ALA A 17 14.72 -12.62 -15.89
CA ALA A 17 16.17 -12.69 -15.78
C ALA A 17 16.74 -11.70 -14.75
N TYR A 18 16.00 -10.62 -14.49
CA TYR A 18 16.35 -9.61 -13.49
C TYR A 18 15.48 -9.69 -12.23
N GLY A 19 14.41 -10.47 -12.25
CA GLY A 19 13.37 -10.53 -11.22
C GLY A 19 12.06 -9.94 -11.74
N ASN A 20 10.94 -10.66 -11.62
CA ASN A 20 9.66 -10.23 -12.16
C ASN A 20 8.90 -9.33 -11.16
N ILE A 21 8.64 -8.07 -11.53
CA ILE A 21 7.91 -7.12 -10.67
C ILE A 21 6.47 -7.54 -10.39
N GLN A 22 5.80 -8.22 -11.33
CA GLN A 22 4.46 -8.75 -11.09
C GLN A 22 4.50 -9.74 -9.92
N THR A 23 5.41 -10.71 -9.97
CA THR A 23 5.57 -11.73 -8.92
C THR A 23 5.96 -11.10 -7.59
N PHE A 24 6.85 -10.10 -7.60
CA PHE A 24 7.21 -9.33 -6.41
C PHE A 24 5.99 -8.66 -5.76
N LEU A 25 5.15 -7.98 -6.54
CA LEU A 25 3.96 -7.29 -6.03
C LEU A 25 2.91 -8.27 -5.49
N GLU A 26 2.71 -9.40 -6.16
CA GLU A 26 1.82 -10.47 -5.69
C GLU A 26 2.28 -11.02 -4.34
N GLN A 27 3.56 -11.37 -4.22
CA GLN A 27 4.15 -11.88 -2.97
C GLN A 27 4.09 -10.84 -1.86
N LEU A 28 4.43 -9.58 -2.15
CA LEU A 28 4.37 -8.50 -1.18
C LEU A 28 2.96 -8.30 -0.63
N VAL A 29 1.94 -8.24 -1.50
CA VAL A 29 0.55 -8.06 -1.06
C VAL A 29 0.07 -9.25 -0.23
N VAL A 30 0.44 -10.48 -0.60
CA VAL A 30 0.14 -11.69 0.19
C VAL A 30 0.75 -11.59 1.58
N GLU A 31 2.04 -11.22 1.71
CA GLU A 31 2.70 -11.10 3.00
C GLU A 31 2.15 -9.94 3.86
N VAL A 32 1.77 -8.83 3.23
CA VAL A 32 1.09 -7.71 3.92
C VAL A 32 -0.24 -8.19 4.50
N ILE A 33 -1.04 -8.92 3.73
CA ILE A 33 -2.33 -9.45 4.18
C ILE A 33 -2.15 -10.49 5.28
N ALA A 34 -1.20 -11.41 5.12
CA ALA A 34 -0.89 -12.42 6.11
C ALA A 34 -0.40 -11.78 7.41
N GLY A 35 0.50 -10.80 7.34
CA GLY A 35 0.96 -10.03 8.50
C GLY A 35 -0.18 -9.26 9.18
N ASN A 36 -1.08 -8.67 8.40
CA ASN A 36 -2.26 -7.98 8.92
C ASN A 36 -3.20 -8.94 9.68
N TYR A 37 -3.39 -10.16 9.15
CA TYR A 37 -4.20 -11.19 9.82
C TYR A 37 -3.54 -11.74 11.07
N ARG A 38 -2.22 -12.01 11.05
CA ARG A 38 -1.47 -12.43 12.25
C ARG A 38 -1.58 -11.41 13.38
N TYR A 39 -1.50 -10.13 13.05
CA TYR A 39 -1.67 -9.05 14.04
C TYR A 39 -3.08 -9.06 14.65
N PHE A 40 -4.12 -9.17 13.81
CA PHE A 40 -5.50 -9.30 14.28
C PHE A 40 -5.69 -10.50 15.20
N LEU A 41 -5.21 -11.68 14.82
CA LEU A 41 -5.33 -12.88 15.64
C LEU A 41 -4.65 -12.73 17.01
N ASN A 42 -3.48 -12.08 17.05
CA ASN A 42 -2.77 -11.84 18.30
C ASN A 42 -3.59 -10.93 19.23
N GLU A 43 -4.09 -9.80 18.72
CA GLU A 43 -4.96 -8.91 19.50
C GLU A 43 -6.26 -9.61 19.95
N HIS A 44 -6.86 -10.41 19.07
CA HIS A 44 -8.07 -11.16 19.38
C HIS A 44 -7.82 -12.16 20.52
N LEU A 45 -6.70 -12.87 20.52
CA LEU A 45 -6.32 -13.80 21.59
C LEU A 45 -6.12 -13.06 22.92
N ILE A 46 -5.40 -11.93 22.92
CA ILE A 46 -5.18 -11.10 24.11
C ILE A 46 -6.52 -10.63 24.70
N ASN A 47 -7.41 -10.10 23.85
CA ASN A 47 -8.71 -9.58 24.27
C ASN A 47 -9.67 -10.69 24.72
N SER A 48 -9.58 -11.88 24.13
CA SER A 48 -10.39 -13.05 24.52
C SER A 48 -10.03 -13.54 25.92
N VAL A 49 -8.73 -13.59 26.26
CA VAL A 49 -8.25 -14.00 27.59
C VAL A 49 -8.70 -13.01 28.67
N ALA A 50 -8.87 -11.73 28.33
CA ALA A 50 -9.36 -10.71 29.24
C ALA A 50 -10.88 -10.79 29.54
N GLY A 51 -11.59 -11.79 28.99
CA GLY A 51 -13.03 -11.99 29.24
C GLY A 51 -13.94 -10.95 28.60
N VAL A 52 -13.46 -10.26 27.56
CA VAL A 52 -14.23 -9.25 26.85
C VAL A 52 -15.30 -9.91 25.98
N ASN A 53 -16.56 -9.47 26.11
CA ASN A 53 -17.61 -9.85 25.17
C ASN A 53 -17.31 -9.21 23.79
N GLN A 54 -17.24 -10.01 22.72
CA GLN A 54 -16.88 -9.60 21.35
C GLN A 54 -15.45 -9.03 21.21
N PRO A 55 -14.41 -9.83 21.49
CA PRO A 55 -13.01 -9.39 21.47
C PRO A 55 -12.55 -8.84 20.10
N GLU A 56 -13.16 -9.28 19.00
CA GLU A 56 -12.93 -8.78 17.65
C GLU A 56 -13.25 -7.28 17.49
N ALA A 57 -14.20 -6.74 18.24
CA ALA A 57 -14.59 -5.33 18.15
C ALA A 57 -13.49 -4.37 18.62
N LEU A 58 -12.54 -4.88 19.42
CA LEU A 58 -11.40 -4.15 19.97
C LEU A 58 -10.11 -4.34 19.14
N CYS A 59 -10.13 -5.18 18.11
CA CYS A 59 -8.95 -5.45 17.30
C CYS A 59 -8.73 -4.34 16.26
N TRP A 60 -7.49 -3.89 16.11
CA TRP A 60 -7.07 -2.80 15.22
C TRP A 60 -5.92 -3.22 14.29
N PRO A 61 -6.22 -4.05 13.27
CA PRO A 61 -5.20 -4.53 12.35
C PRO A 61 -4.54 -3.39 11.55
N PRO A 62 -3.24 -3.49 11.21
CA PRO A 62 -2.47 -2.35 10.69
C PRO A 62 -3.01 -1.74 9.39
N LEU A 63 -3.62 -2.53 8.49
CA LEU A 63 -4.24 -2.01 7.25
C LEU A 63 -5.44 -1.09 7.53
N LEU A 64 -6.05 -1.23 8.71
CA LEU A 64 -7.09 -0.31 9.16
C LEU A 64 -6.49 0.92 9.82
N ALA A 65 -5.24 0.87 10.27
CA ALA A 65 -4.57 1.87 11.07
C ALA A 65 -4.03 3.08 10.29
N ASN A 66 -3.16 3.88 10.91
CA ASN A 66 -2.54 5.04 10.29
C ASN A 66 -1.38 4.66 9.35
N GLU A 67 -0.93 5.62 8.53
CA GLU A 67 0.10 5.40 7.50
C GLU A 67 1.42 4.86 8.08
N ARG A 68 1.78 5.23 9.31
CA ARG A 68 2.99 4.74 9.98
C ARG A 68 2.88 3.24 10.31
N GLN A 69 1.75 2.79 10.81
CA GLN A 69 1.51 1.37 11.11
C GLN A 69 1.42 0.54 9.83
N VAL A 70 0.79 1.07 8.77
CA VAL A 70 0.81 0.45 7.44
C VAL A 70 2.24 0.35 6.92
N SER A 71 3.04 1.42 7.04
CA SER A 71 4.46 1.41 6.65
C SER A 71 5.26 0.33 7.40
N GLY A 72 5.07 0.19 8.71
CA GLY A 72 5.69 -0.88 9.50
C GLY A 72 5.29 -2.30 9.03
N LEU A 73 4.02 -2.49 8.68
CA LEU A 73 3.54 -3.76 8.11
C LEU A 73 4.23 -4.07 6.77
N PHE A 74 4.37 -3.07 5.89
CA PHE A 74 5.08 -3.21 4.63
C PHE A 74 6.57 -3.47 4.82
N ALA A 75 7.22 -2.84 5.81
CA ALA A 75 8.62 -3.11 6.14
C ALA A 75 8.85 -4.58 6.48
N ASN A 76 7.96 -5.15 7.31
CA ASN A 76 8.03 -6.57 7.69
C ASN A 76 7.78 -7.48 6.49
N ALA A 77 6.75 -7.19 5.68
CA ALA A 77 6.44 -7.97 4.48
C ALA A 77 7.59 -7.94 3.46
N LEU A 78 8.21 -6.77 3.25
CA LEU A 78 9.37 -6.63 2.36
C LEU A 78 10.56 -7.48 2.82
N SER A 79 10.82 -7.53 4.12
CA SER A 79 11.90 -8.37 4.68
C SER A 79 11.65 -9.87 4.49
N SER A 80 10.39 -10.30 4.36
CA SER A 80 10.05 -11.69 4.03
C SER A 80 10.20 -12.02 2.54
N VAL A 81 9.94 -11.04 1.66
CA VAL A 81 9.94 -11.24 0.20
C VAL A 81 11.32 -10.98 -0.41
N CYS A 82 12.10 -10.09 0.17
CA CYS A 82 13.39 -9.63 -0.37
C CYS A 82 14.54 -10.00 0.56
N PRO A 83 15.68 -10.51 0.03
CA PRO A 83 16.88 -10.78 0.84
C PRO A 83 17.50 -9.51 1.44
N VAL A 84 17.29 -8.36 0.79
CA VAL A 84 17.70 -7.06 1.31
C VAL A 84 16.50 -6.13 1.25
N SER A 85 16.15 -5.57 2.40
CA SER A 85 15.15 -4.51 2.57
C SER A 85 15.72 -3.45 3.53
N ARG A 86 15.53 -2.17 3.20
CA ARG A 86 16.02 -1.04 3.99
C ARG A 86 14.94 0.05 4.02
N PRO A 87 14.31 0.31 5.17
CA PRO A 87 13.40 1.44 5.30
C PRO A 87 14.17 2.76 5.28
N GLU A 88 13.52 3.83 4.80
CA GLU A 88 14.04 5.20 4.75
C GLU A 88 15.43 5.33 4.10
N TYR A 89 15.69 4.55 3.05
CA TYR A 89 16.99 4.49 2.42
C TYR A 89 17.29 5.78 1.64
N ALA A 90 18.48 6.34 1.86
CA ALA A 90 18.93 7.53 1.14
C ALA A 90 19.50 7.14 -0.22
N ILE A 91 18.86 7.57 -1.30
CA ILE A 91 19.42 7.44 -2.64
C ILE A 91 20.29 8.68 -2.90
N LEU A 92 21.57 8.45 -3.21
CA LEU A 92 22.51 9.54 -3.48
C LEU A 92 22.01 10.39 -4.65
N ARG A 93 21.84 11.69 -4.40
CA ARG A 93 21.48 12.68 -5.43
C ARG A 93 22.73 13.38 -5.93
N PRO A 94 23.06 13.30 -7.23
CA PRO A 94 24.15 14.11 -7.79
C PRO A 94 23.91 15.60 -7.53
N GLY A 95 24.90 16.28 -6.94
CA GLY A 95 24.86 17.73 -6.67
C GLY A 95 24.27 18.16 -5.32
N ALA A 96 23.71 17.26 -4.51
CA ALA A 96 23.18 17.61 -3.19
C ALA A 96 24.25 17.45 -2.10
N LEU A 97 24.96 18.55 -1.79
CA LEU A 97 25.76 18.65 -0.56
C LEU A 97 24.80 18.74 0.64
N GLY A 98 24.82 17.76 1.54
CA GLY A 98 24.08 17.87 2.79
C GLY A 98 24.56 19.07 3.61
N LYS A 99 23.76 19.51 4.60
CA LYS A 99 24.05 20.67 5.50
C LYS A 99 25.41 20.60 6.27
N ARG A 100 26.22 19.56 6.07
CA ARG A 100 27.54 19.36 6.69
C ARG A 100 28.63 18.90 5.71
N GLY A 101 28.46 19.13 4.40
CA GLY A 101 29.45 18.70 3.40
C GLY A 101 29.60 17.18 3.24
N LYS A 102 28.76 16.39 3.93
CA LYS A 102 28.67 14.93 3.73
C LYS A 102 27.77 14.65 2.54
N VAL A 103 28.32 13.96 1.54
CA VAL A 103 27.59 13.40 0.40
C VAL A 103 26.46 12.50 0.94
N GLY A 104 25.21 12.74 0.54
CA GLY A 104 24.08 11.84 0.84
C GLY A 104 23.26 12.11 2.11
N ALA A 105 23.46 13.23 2.82
CA ALA A 105 22.80 13.50 4.10
C ALA A 105 21.58 14.44 4.04
N ASP A 106 20.99 14.70 2.87
CA ASP A 106 19.73 15.43 2.80
C ASP A 106 18.53 14.47 2.95
N ARG A 107 17.63 14.76 3.89
CA ARG A 107 16.36 14.03 4.08
C ARG A 107 15.50 14.07 2.82
N ASN A 108 15.73 15.05 1.94
CA ASN A 108 14.95 15.23 0.73
C ASN A 108 15.10 14.11 -0.30
N GLY A 109 16.09 13.20 -0.19
CA GLY A 109 16.36 12.11 -1.16
C GLY A 109 16.11 10.69 -0.66
N ARG A 110 15.33 10.52 0.41
CA ARG A 110 14.99 9.19 0.93
C ARG A 110 13.76 8.63 0.23
N VAL A 111 13.79 7.33 0.00
CA VAL A 111 12.61 6.56 -0.39
C VAL A 111 12.04 5.88 0.84
N ASP A 112 10.72 5.63 0.86
CA ASP A 112 10.09 4.93 1.98
C ASP A 112 10.75 3.56 2.20
N PHE A 113 11.04 2.81 1.13
CA PHE A 113 11.83 1.59 1.19
C PHE A 113 12.77 1.42 0.00
N PHE A 114 13.92 0.82 0.25
CA PHE A 114 14.78 0.26 -0.78
C PHE A 114 14.89 -1.25 -0.58
N ALA A 115 14.81 -2.02 -1.66
CA ALA A 115 14.94 -3.47 -1.61
C ALA A 115 15.71 -4.02 -2.81
N THR A 116 16.24 -5.22 -2.65
CA THR A 116 16.78 -6.00 -3.77
C THR A 116 15.86 -7.19 -4.03
N TYR A 117 15.38 -7.35 -5.27
CA TYR A 117 14.58 -8.51 -5.68
C TYR A 117 15.16 -9.09 -6.97
N GLY A 118 15.63 -10.33 -6.91
CA GLY A 118 16.47 -10.88 -7.97
C GLY A 118 17.72 -10.02 -8.15
N LYS A 119 17.89 -9.47 -9.36
CA LYS A 119 18.98 -8.54 -9.70
C LYS A 119 18.54 -7.07 -9.70
N ARG A 120 17.28 -6.77 -9.38
CA ARG A 120 16.76 -5.40 -9.37
C ARG A 120 17.09 -4.66 -8.09
N SER A 121 17.47 -3.40 -8.26
CA SER A 121 17.50 -2.39 -7.20
C SER A 121 16.15 -1.67 -7.20
N LEU A 122 15.34 -1.88 -6.16
CA LEU A 122 13.96 -1.43 -6.06
C LEU A 122 13.82 -0.28 -5.08
N ALA A 123 13.40 0.89 -5.57
CA ALA A 123 12.90 1.97 -4.75
C ALA A 123 11.37 1.88 -4.63
N LEU A 124 10.84 1.94 -3.43
CA LEU A 124 9.42 1.85 -3.13
C LEU A 124 8.97 3.10 -2.40
N GLU A 125 7.92 3.73 -2.92
CA GLU A 125 7.19 4.82 -2.26
C GLU A 125 5.82 4.31 -1.86
N LEU A 126 5.43 4.55 -0.61
CA LEU A 126 4.19 4.05 -0.04
C LEU A 126 3.33 5.22 0.44
N LYS A 127 2.07 5.25 0.02
CA LYS A 127 1.07 6.16 0.57
C LYS A 127 -0.19 5.41 0.94
N GLN A 128 -0.92 5.94 1.91
CA GLN A 128 -2.24 5.45 2.27
C GLN A 128 -3.29 6.55 2.06
N ILE A 129 -4.50 6.14 1.71
CA ILE A 129 -5.67 7.00 1.76
C ILE A 129 -6.88 6.20 2.25
N SER A 130 -7.76 6.85 3.00
CA SER A 130 -9.05 6.30 3.39
C SER A 130 -10.17 6.94 2.58
N ILE A 131 -11.08 6.13 2.05
CA ILE A 131 -12.25 6.59 1.31
C ILE A 131 -13.52 5.95 1.86
N SER A 132 -14.63 6.70 1.90
CA SER A 132 -15.94 6.19 2.33
C SER A 132 -16.86 5.88 1.15
N SER A 133 -16.73 6.64 0.07
CA SER A 133 -17.30 6.38 -1.25
C SER A 133 -16.57 7.25 -2.28
N LEU A 134 -16.65 6.91 -3.57
CA LEU A 134 -16.16 7.75 -4.66
C LEU A 134 -17.25 8.61 -5.32
N GLY A 135 -18.38 8.80 -4.64
CA GLY A 135 -19.41 9.77 -5.05
C GLY A 135 -19.00 11.22 -4.74
N ASP A 136 -18.27 11.42 -3.65
CA ASP A 136 -17.85 12.73 -3.18
C ASP A 136 -16.67 13.30 -4.01
N VAL A 137 -16.80 14.55 -4.46
CA VAL A 137 -15.77 15.31 -5.17
C VAL A 137 -14.50 15.45 -4.33
N ALA A 138 -14.62 15.69 -3.03
CA ALA A 138 -13.47 15.86 -2.13
C ALA A 138 -12.64 14.58 -2.04
N VAL A 139 -13.32 13.42 -1.94
CA VAL A 139 -12.67 12.11 -1.92
C VAL A 139 -11.96 11.83 -3.23
N ARG A 140 -12.61 12.09 -4.38
CA ARG A 140 -11.99 11.92 -5.70
C ARG A 140 -10.74 12.80 -5.87
N ARG A 141 -10.81 14.06 -5.45
CA ARG A 141 -9.67 14.98 -5.48
C ARG A 141 -8.54 14.51 -4.58
N GLY A 142 -8.86 14.03 -3.37
CA GLY A 142 -7.88 13.48 -2.42
C GLY A 142 -7.17 12.24 -2.99
N LEU A 143 -7.93 11.31 -3.59
CA LEU A 143 -7.38 10.13 -4.25
C LEU A 143 -6.42 10.51 -5.39
N ALA A 144 -6.84 11.42 -6.28
CA ALA A 144 -6.02 11.88 -7.38
C ALA A 144 -4.74 12.58 -6.90
N ALA A 145 -4.84 13.44 -5.87
CA ALA A 145 -3.69 14.13 -5.30
C ALA A 145 -2.69 13.16 -4.66
N ARG A 146 -3.17 12.17 -3.88
CA ARG A 146 -2.30 11.15 -3.30
C ARG A 146 -1.67 10.25 -4.33
N TRP A 147 -2.40 9.86 -5.36
CA TRP A 147 -1.86 9.11 -6.48
C TRP A 147 -0.76 9.87 -7.22
N LYS A 148 -1.01 11.15 -7.56
CA LYS A 148 -0.02 12.01 -8.20
C LYS A 148 1.25 12.13 -7.35
N SER A 149 1.10 12.26 -6.03
CA SER A 149 2.23 12.32 -5.09
C SER A 149 3.09 11.05 -5.15
N VAL A 150 2.49 9.86 -5.04
CA VAL A 150 3.26 8.61 -5.03
C VAL A 150 3.88 8.30 -6.39
N GLN A 151 3.19 8.66 -7.48
CA GLN A 151 3.71 8.54 -8.84
C GLN A 151 4.92 9.46 -9.06
N GLN A 152 4.83 10.72 -8.64
CA GLN A 152 5.93 11.67 -8.78
C GLN A 152 7.15 11.24 -7.97
N GLN A 153 6.96 10.87 -6.70
CA GLN A 153 8.06 10.45 -5.82
C GLN A 153 8.79 9.20 -6.36
N SER A 154 8.04 8.20 -6.83
CA SER A 154 8.64 6.99 -7.39
C SER A 154 9.33 7.24 -8.75
N ALA A 155 8.81 8.13 -9.59
CA ALA A 155 9.49 8.54 -10.82
C ALA A 155 10.80 9.30 -10.54
N GLU A 156 10.80 10.19 -9.55
CA GLU A 156 12.01 10.90 -9.09
C GLU A 156 13.04 9.92 -8.52
N ALA A 157 12.61 8.95 -7.70
CA ALA A 157 13.48 7.89 -7.17
C ALA A 157 14.15 7.09 -8.29
N LEU A 158 13.41 6.68 -9.33
CA LEU A 158 14.01 5.99 -10.48
C LEU A 158 15.08 6.85 -11.17
N THR A 159 14.80 8.15 -11.34
CA THR A 159 15.74 9.09 -11.95
C THR A 159 17.08 9.08 -11.20
N HIS A 160 17.05 9.11 -9.86
CA HIS A 160 18.25 9.06 -9.04
C HIS A 160 18.96 7.70 -9.09
N LEU A 161 18.23 6.58 -9.00
CA LEU A 161 18.84 5.25 -9.15
C LEU A 161 19.57 5.11 -10.49
N CYS A 162 19.03 5.71 -11.55
CA CYS A 162 19.63 5.65 -12.88
C CYS A 162 20.95 6.45 -13.01
N THR A 163 21.27 7.34 -12.05
CA THR A 163 22.51 8.13 -12.06
C THR A 163 23.72 7.34 -11.58
N ASP A 164 23.53 6.33 -10.74
CA ASP A 164 24.60 5.44 -10.25
C ASP A 164 24.32 3.99 -10.62
N ARG A 165 24.69 3.62 -11.85
CA ARG A 165 24.45 2.27 -12.37
C ARG A 165 25.42 1.22 -11.84
N VAL A 166 26.52 1.66 -11.21
CA VAL A 166 27.45 0.73 -10.59
C VAL A 166 26.81 0.18 -9.32
N SER A 167 26.23 1.06 -8.51
CA SER A 167 25.49 0.66 -7.30
C SER A 167 24.11 0.08 -7.62
N TYR A 168 23.46 0.53 -8.70
CA TYR A 168 22.11 0.12 -9.10
C TYR A 168 22.05 -0.38 -10.55
N PRO A 169 22.49 -1.62 -10.86
CA PRO A 169 22.62 -2.11 -12.23
C PRO A 169 21.28 -2.24 -12.97
N HIS A 170 20.23 -2.66 -12.26
CA HIS A 170 18.88 -2.82 -12.80
C HIS A 170 17.88 -2.01 -11.97
N PRO A 171 17.88 -0.68 -12.10
CA PRO A 171 17.06 0.18 -11.27
C PRO A 171 15.60 0.07 -11.68
N THR A 172 14.71 -0.03 -10.70
CA THR A 172 13.26 -0.01 -10.88
C THR A 172 12.67 0.72 -9.68
N SER A 173 11.62 1.51 -9.90
CA SER A 173 10.88 2.14 -8.80
C SER A 173 9.41 1.85 -8.90
N VAL A 174 8.76 1.69 -7.76
CA VAL A 174 7.35 1.38 -7.65
C VAL A 174 6.71 2.36 -6.68
N GLY A 175 5.68 3.05 -7.14
CA GLY A 175 4.80 3.84 -6.28
C GLY A 175 3.58 3.03 -5.90
N LEU A 176 3.38 2.77 -4.60
CA LEU A 176 2.28 1.98 -4.08
C LEU A 176 1.30 2.85 -3.28
N LEU A 177 0.02 2.78 -3.65
CA LEU A 177 -1.08 3.41 -2.94
C LEU A 177 -1.97 2.33 -2.31
N VAL A 178 -2.09 2.39 -0.99
CA VAL A 178 -3.04 1.58 -0.20
C VAL A 178 -4.31 2.39 0.01
N VAL A 179 -5.40 1.97 -0.62
CA VAL A 179 -6.72 2.61 -0.48
C VAL A 179 -7.56 1.78 0.48
N ARG A 180 -7.75 2.29 1.71
CA ARG A 180 -8.66 1.72 2.70
C ARG A 180 -10.07 2.19 2.41
N VAL A 181 -10.98 1.27 2.11
CA VAL A 181 -12.41 1.59 1.97
C VAL A 181 -13.05 1.41 3.34
N SER A 182 -13.65 2.47 3.89
CA SER A 182 -14.25 2.45 5.23
C SER A 182 -15.46 3.37 5.32
N ARG A 183 -16.57 2.88 5.88
CA ARG A 183 -17.81 3.66 6.03
C ARG A 183 -18.17 3.80 7.50
N LYS A 184 -18.57 5.01 7.90
CA LYS A 184 -19.21 5.23 9.21
C LYS A 184 -20.65 4.75 9.13
N VAL A 185 -21.11 4.06 10.16
CA VAL A 185 -22.45 3.48 10.23
C VAL A 185 -23.04 3.78 11.60
N SER A 186 -24.32 4.15 11.62
CA SER A 186 -25.07 4.34 12.87
C SER A 186 -25.25 3.02 13.61
N SER A 187 -25.13 3.04 14.94
CA SER A 187 -25.40 1.88 15.80
C SER A 187 -26.80 1.26 15.63
N LYS A 188 -27.78 2.02 15.10
CA LYS A 188 -29.13 1.52 14.82
C LYS A 188 -29.16 0.47 13.70
N LYS A 189 -28.14 0.43 12.85
CA LYS A 189 -28.06 -0.51 11.74
C LYS A 189 -27.32 -1.77 12.15
N LEU A 190 -27.89 -2.94 11.84
CA LEU A 190 -27.23 -4.22 12.11
C LEU A 190 -25.90 -4.32 11.34
N PRO A 191 -24.81 -4.77 12.00
CA PRO A 191 -23.49 -4.91 11.37
C PRO A 191 -23.49 -5.78 10.11
N GLU A 192 -24.29 -6.85 10.10
CA GLU A 192 -24.44 -7.74 8.95
C GLU A 192 -25.01 -7.02 7.73
N THR A 193 -26.10 -6.28 7.90
CA THR A 193 -26.71 -5.46 6.84
C THR A 193 -25.73 -4.42 6.32
N ALA A 194 -25.01 -3.75 7.22
CA ALA A 194 -24.02 -2.74 6.84
C ALA A 194 -22.83 -3.33 6.08
N ARG A 195 -22.34 -4.51 6.47
CA ARG A 195 -21.30 -5.26 5.76
C ARG A 195 -21.76 -5.66 4.36
N ALA A 196 -22.94 -6.24 4.24
CA ALA A 196 -23.50 -6.68 2.95
C ALA A 196 -23.62 -5.51 1.96
N GLU A 197 -24.21 -4.39 2.37
CA GLU A 197 -24.32 -3.21 1.50
C GLU A 197 -22.97 -2.59 1.14
N ALA A 198 -22.02 -2.60 2.08
CA ALA A 198 -20.67 -2.09 1.81
C ALA A 198 -19.94 -2.98 0.80
N ALA A 199 -20.10 -4.31 0.91
CA ALA A 199 -19.54 -5.28 -0.03
C ALA A 199 -20.17 -5.15 -1.44
N GLU A 200 -21.48 -4.94 -1.53
CA GLU A 200 -22.20 -4.73 -2.81
C GLU A 200 -21.65 -3.52 -3.59
N GLN A 201 -21.20 -2.48 -2.88
CA GLN A 201 -20.65 -1.27 -3.50
C GLN A 201 -19.18 -1.39 -3.92
N MET A 202 -18.46 -2.41 -3.45
CA MET A 202 -17.02 -2.56 -3.71
C MET A 202 -16.66 -2.68 -5.20
N PRO A 203 -17.38 -3.43 -6.04
CA PRO A 203 -17.10 -3.47 -7.48
C PRO A 203 -17.12 -2.08 -8.13
N SER A 204 -18.10 -1.24 -7.77
CA SER A 204 -18.21 0.13 -8.27
C SER A 204 -17.07 1.03 -7.78
N VAL A 205 -16.69 0.91 -6.50
CA VAL A 205 -15.54 1.63 -5.93
C VAL A 205 -14.25 1.23 -6.64
N LEU A 206 -14.01 -0.07 -6.79
CA LEU A 206 -12.83 -0.62 -7.46
C LEU A 206 -12.72 -0.13 -8.90
N GLU A 207 -13.81 -0.16 -9.66
CA GLU A 207 -13.83 0.31 -11.04
C GLU A 207 -13.53 1.81 -11.13
N ARG A 208 -14.11 2.62 -10.23
CA ARG A 208 -13.82 4.05 -10.18
C ARG A 208 -12.36 4.34 -9.81
N VAL A 209 -11.76 3.59 -8.87
CA VAL A 209 -10.31 3.70 -8.60
C VAL A 209 -9.54 3.39 -9.87
N ARG A 210 -9.81 2.25 -10.51
CA ARG A 210 -9.13 1.81 -11.74
C ARG A 210 -9.16 2.89 -12.83
N GLN A 211 -10.32 3.48 -13.08
CA GLN A 211 -10.50 4.54 -14.08
C GLN A 211 -9.81 5.86 -13.70
N SER A 212 -9.83 6.22 -12.42
CA SER A 212 -9.34 7.50 -11.93
C SER A 212 -7.80 7.58 -11.93
N ILE A 213 -7.14 6.51 -11.48
CA ILE A 213 -5.68 6.53 -11.26
C ILE A 213 -4.90 5.70 -12.29
N LYS A 214 -5.58 4.82 -13.05
CA LYS A 214 -4.99 4.01 -14.14
C LYS A 214 -3.69 3.30 -13.74
N PRO A 215 -3.69 2.49 -12.67
CA PRO A 215 -2.47 1.89 -12.14
C PRO A 215 -1.95 0.78 -13.06
N ASP A 216 -0.66 0.46 -12.99
CA ASP A 216 -0.05 -0.66 -13.72
C ASP A 216 -0.38 -2.01 -13.07
N PHE A 217 -0.54 -2.01 -11.75
CA PHE A 217 -0.98 -3.16 -10.96
C PHE A 217 -2.15 -2.77 -10.08
N LEU A 218 -3.15 -3.66 -9.97
CA LEU A 218 -4.31 -3.45 -9.11
C LEU A 218 -4.73 -4.77 -8.45
N ALA A 219 -4.81 -4.76 -7.13
CA ALA A 219 -5.32 -5.87 -6.35
C ALA A 219 -6.37 -5.41 -5.33
N HIS A 220 -7.32 -6.28 -5.02
CA HIS A 220 -8.37 -6.06 -4.04
C HIS A 220 -8.33 -7.16 -2.98
N TYR A 221 -8.24 -6.76 -1.72
CA TYR A 221 -8.35 -7.63 -0.57
C TYR A 221 -9.65 -7.37 0.18
N GLU A 222 -10.44 -8.42 0.31
CA GLU A 222 -11.61 -8.48 1.17
C GLU A 222 -11.21 -9.13 2.51
N PRO A 223 -11.22 -8.39 3.64
CA PRO A 223 -10.94 -8.96 4.95
C PRO A 223 -11.96 -10.03 5.36
N PRO A 224 -11.58 -11.02 6.19
CA PRO A 224 -12.53 -11.86 6.92
C PRO A 224 -13.57 -11.04 7.68
N LEU A 225 -14.77 -11.59 7.85
CA LEU A 225 -15.95 -10.89 8.39
C LEU A 225 -15.70 -10.27 9.77
N GLU A 226 -14.94 -10.95 10.61
CA GLU A 226 -14.53 -10.54 11.95
C GLU A 226 -13.60 -9.31 11.95
N MET A 227 -12.94 -9.03 10.84
CA MET A 227 -12.07 -7.85 10.67
C MET A 227 -12.79 -6.67 9.99
N GLN A 228 -14.02 -6.86 9.53
CA GLN A 228 -14.73 -5.85 8.75
C GLN A 228 -15.47 -4.82 9.61
N THR A 229 -15.51 -4.98 10.94
CA THR A 229 -16.25 -4.09 11.84
C THR A 229 -15.38 -3.65 13.01
N SER A 230 -15.42 -2.36 13.34
CA SER A 230 -14.77 -1.81 14.54
C SER A 230 -15.72 -0.90 15.30
N GLY A 231 -15.87 -1.16 16.60
CA GLY A 231 -16.69 -0.37 17.52
C GLY A 231 -15.96 0.86 18.06
N GLY A 232 -16.66 1.65 18.89
CA GLY A 232 -16.05 2.77 19.64
C GLY A 232 -15.76 4.03 18.82
N TRP A 233 -16.52 4.28 17.75
CA TRP A 233 -16.41 5.50 16.93
C TRP A 233 -17.54 6.49 17.22
N GLY A 234 -17.27 7.79 17.02
CA GLY A 234 -18.23 8.89 17.22
C GLY A 234 -18.20 9.46 18.65
N ASP A 235 -18.68 10.70 18.81
CA ASP A 235 -18.53 11.48 20.06
C ASP A 235 -19.20 10.82 21.29
N ASN A 236 -20.17 9.92 21.06
CA ASN A 236 -20.93 9.23 22.11
C ASN A 236 -20.81 7.70 22.03
N GLY A 237 -19.89 7.14 21.23
CA GLY A 237 -19.76 5.68 21.04
C GLY A 237 -20.92 5.00 20.28
N ASN A 238 -21.83 5.79 19.70
CA ASN A 238 -23.00 5.30 18.96
C ASN A 238 -22.74 5.04 17.47
N GLU A 239 -21.49 5.04 17.02
CA GLU A 239 -21.13 4.71 15.64
C GLU A 239 -20.14 3.55 15.61
N TYR A 240 -20.20 2.79 14.52
CA TYR A 240 -19.17 1.82 14.18
C TYR A 240 -18.70 2.06 12.75
N LYS A 241 -17.54 1.49 12.41
CA LYS A 241 -17.02 1.52 11.04
C LYS A 241 -17.10 0.14 10.41
N VAL A 242 -17.43 0.13 9.13
CA VAL A 242 -17.36 -1.05 8.27
C VAL A 242 -16.23 -0.89 7.27
N PHE A 243 -15.44 -1.96 7.08
CA PHE A 243 -14.27 -2.02 6.21
C PHE A 243 -14.45 -3.12 5.16
N PRO A 244 -15.17 -2.85 4.06
CA PRO A 244 -15.49 -3.87 3.07
C PRO A 244 -14.28 -4.33 2.25
N GLY A 245 -13.19 -3.55 2.22
CA GLY A 245 -12.01 -3.93 1.45
C GLY A 245 -10.85 -2.95 1.49
N VAL A 246 -9.70 -3.44 1.04
CA VAL A 246 -8.47 -2.69 0.79
C VAL A 246 -8.09 -2.88 -0.67
N ILE A 247 -7.75 -1.78 -1.34
CA ILE A 247 -7.28 -1.80 -2.73
C ILE A 247 -5.79 -1.43 -2.71
N PHE A 248 -4.97 -2.27 -3.34
CA PHE A 248 -3.55 -2.02 -3.56
C PHE A 248 -3.36 -1.63 -5.03
N ALA A 249 -2.91 -0.40 -5.27
CA ALA A 249 -2.67 0.12 -6.61
C ALA A 249 -1.20 0.51 -6.74
N ALA A 250 -0.52 0.03 -7.79
CA ALA A 250 0.88 0.36 -8.02
C ALA A 250 1.11 0.96 -9.42
N VAL A 251 2.03 1.91 -9.49
CA VAL A 251 2.64 2.40 -10.72
C VAL A 251 4.09 1.92 -10.75
N VAL A 252 4.54 1.42 -11.90
CA VAL A 252 5.85 0.80 -12.07
C VAL A 252 6.67 1.63 -13.03
N HIS A 253 7.80 2.13 -12.53
CA HIS A 253 8.77 2.88 -13.31
C HIS A 253 10.00 2.00 -13.58
N GLY A 254 10.24 1.72 -14.85
CA GLY A 254 11.44 1.05 -15.33
C GLY A 254 11.95 1.69 -16.61
N LYS A 255 13.22 1.46 -16.95
CA LYS A 255 13.81 2.03 -18.17
C LYS A 255 13.16 1.44 -19.41
N GLN A 256 12.34 2.21 -20.11
CA GLN A 256 11.83 1.84 -21.43
C GLN A 256 12.98 1.80 -22.46
N PRO A 257 12.93 0.94 -23.49
CA PRO A 257 13.86 1.04 -24.59
C PRO A 257 13.75 2.45 -25.22
N PRO A 258 14.84 3.01 -25.77
CA PRO A 258 14.68 4.18 -26.63
C PRO A 258 13.66 3.81 -27.71
N LYS A 259 12.65 4.66 -27.93
CA LYS A 259 11.76 4.51 -29.08
C LYS A 259 12.68 4.38 -30.31
N LYS A 260 12.62 3.25 -31.01
CA LYS A 260 13.20 3.17 -32.35
C LYS A 260 12.56 4.30 -33.15
N ARG A 261 13.34 5.31 -33.48
CA ARG A 261 12.97 6.34 -34.45
C ARG A 261 13.07 5.73 -35.83
#